data_AF-A0A7J4GX76-F1
#
_entry.id   AF-A0A7J4GX76-F1
#
_cell.length_a   1.000
_cell.length_b   1.000
_cell.length_c   1.000
_cell.angle_alpha   90.00
_cell.angle_beta   90.00
_cell.angle_gamma   90.00
#
_symmetry.space_group_name_H-M   'P 1'
#
loop_
_entity.id
_entity.type
_entity.pdbx_description
1 polymer ?
#
loop_
_entity_poly.entity_id
_entity_poly.type
_entity_poly.pdbx_seq_one_letter_code
_entity_poly.pdbx_strand_id
1 'polypeptide(L)' 'MVHSAETTVPAYLASLPDGRREAITTVLECIRANIPTGYEEVMNWGMISWQVPLKVETNT' A
#
# COMPACT_ATOMS: atom_id res chain seq x y z
N MET A 1 -6.27 -17.88 -6.57
CA MET A 1 -6.26 -16.40 -6.57
C MET A 1 -5.60 -15.95 -5.29
N VAL A 2 -4.60 -15.05 -5.34
CA VAL A 2 -3.85 -14.61 -4.16
C VAL A 2 -4.46 -13.29 -3.70
N HIS A 3 -5.10 -13.27 -2.54
CA HIS A 3 -5.60 -12.04 -1.91
C HIS A 3 -5.33 -12.12 -0.41
N SER A 4 -5.01 -10.99 0.20
CA SER A 4 -4.85 -10.89 1.65
C SER A 4 -6.17 -10.56 2.31
N ALA A 5 -6.40 -11.14 3.50
CA ALA A 5 -7.57 -10.83 4.33
C ALA A 5 -7.45 -9.48 5.05
N GLU A 6 -6.23 -8.94 5.13
CA GLU A 6 -5.91 -7.73 5.88
C GLU A 6 -6.42 -6.48 5.17
N THR A 7 -7.04 -5.59 5.94
CA THR A 7 -7.63 -4.34 5.45
C THR A 7 -6.69 -3.13 5.56
N THR A 8 -5.50 -3.33 6.13
CA THR A 8 -4.49 -2.28 6.28
C THR A 8 -3.10 -2.79 5.93
N VAL A 9 -2.24 -1.91 5.39
CA VAL A 9 -0.86 -2.27 5.04
C VAL A 9 -0.04 -2.74 6.24
N PRO A 10 -0.12 -2.11 7.43
CA PRO A 10 0.59 -2.61 8.61
C PRO A 10 0.16 -4.02 9.03
N ALA A 11 -1.14 -4.32 8.99
CA ALA A 11 -1.65 -5.64 9.32
C ALA A 11 -1.22 -6.70 8.29
N TYR A 12 -1.23 -6.33 7.00
CA TYR A 12 -0.68 -7.17 5.94
C TYR A 12 0.80 -7.49 6.19
N LEU A 13 1.63 -6.48 6.46
CA LEU A 13 3.05 -6.69 6.76
C LEU A 13 3.26 -7.60 7.99
N ALA A 14 2.46 -7.41 9.05
CA ALA A 14 2.51 -8.24 10.25
C ALA A 14 2.12 -9.72 9.98
N SER A 15 1.19 -9.96 9.05
CA SER A 15 0.77 -11.32 8.67
C SER A 15 1.84 -12.12 7.89
N LEU A 16 2.84 -11.43 7.33
CA LEU A 16 3.86 -12.05 6.48
C LEU A 16 4.99 -12.67 7.30
N PRO A 17 5.57 -13.80 6.86
CA PRO A 17 6.84 -14.30 7.40
C PRO A 17 7.96 -13.27 7.25
N ASP A 18 8.91 -13.25 8.17
CA ASP A 18 9.90 -12.16 8.29
C ASP A 18 10.67 -11.89 6.99
N GLY A 19 11.16 -12.93 6.30
CA GLY A 19 11.88 -12.73 5.03
C GLY A 19 11.02 -12.15 3.90
N ARG A 20 9.71 -12.42 3.91
CA ARG A 20 8.76 -11.84 2.94
C ARG A 20 8.36 -10.42 3.34
N ARG A 21 8.25 -10.15 4.64
CA ARG A 21 8.00 -8.81 5.19
C ARG A 21 9.13 -7.86 4.84
N GLU A 22 10.38 -8.29 5.00
CA GLU A 22 11.57 -7.49 4.68
C GLU A 22 11.58 -7.09 3.20
N ALA A 23 11.47 -8.06 2.29
CA ALA A 23 11.46 -7.80 0.86
C ALA A 23 10.33 -6.84 0.43
N ILE A 24 9.11 -7.02 0.96
CA ILE A 24 7.98 -6.14 0.65
C ILE A 24 8.20 -4.74 1.24
N THR A 25 8.75 -4.64 2.46
CA THR A 25 9.04 -3.35 3.09
C THR A 25 10.03 -2.53 2.26
N THR A 26 11.12 -3.14 1.76
CA THR A 26 12.07 -2.46 0.88
C THR A 26 11.41 -1.92 -0.40
N VAL A 27 10.52 -2.69 -1.00
CA VAL A 27 9.77 -2.25 -2.20
C VAL A 27 8.83 -1.09 -1.86
N LEU A 28 8.11 -1.16 -0.73
CA LEU A 28 7.22 -0.09 -0.29
C LEU A 28 7.97 1.21 0.00
N GLU A 29 9.15 1.13 0.63
CA GLU A 29 10.02 2.29 0.86
C GLU A 29 10.46 2.92 -0.46
N CYS A 30 10.86 2.11 -1.45
CA CYS A 30 11.21 2.59 -2.78
C CYS A 30 10.02 3.32 -3.43
N ILE A 31 8.81 2.74 -3.36
CA ILE A 31 7.61 3.36 -3.94
C ILE A 31 7.28 4.67 -3.22
N ARG A 32 7.28 4.69 -1.88
CA ARG A 32 7.02 5.89 -1.07
C ARG A 32 8.00 7.03 -1.36
N ALA A 33 9.25 6.71 -1.67
CA ALA A 33 10.26 7.70 -2.04
C ALA A 33 10.07 8.27 -3.46
N ASN A 34 9.39 7.55 -4.35
CA ASN A 34 9.23 7.91 -5.75
C ASN A 34 7.81 8.37 -6.13
N ILE A 35 6.81 8.09 -5.29
CA ILE A 35 5.43 8.45 -5.59
C ILE A 35 5.21 9.95 -5.31
N PRO A 36 4.49 10.67 -6.18
CA PRO A 36 4.18 12.08 -5.95
C PRO A 36 3.38 12.27 -4.66
N THR A 37 3.54 13.45 -4.04
CA THR A 37 2.70 13.84 -2.91
C THR A 37 1.24 13.88 -3.34
N GLY A 38 0.35 13.36 -2.48
CA GLY A 38 -1.08 13.28 -2.74
C GLY A 38 -1.61 11.87 -2.99
N TYR A 39 -0.75 10.87 -3.27
CA TYR A 39 -1.20 9.48 -3.33
C TYR A 39 -1.37 8.89 -1.92
N GLU A 40 -2.48 8.19 -1.70
CA GLU A 40 -2.79 7.49 -0.45
C GLU A 40 -2.51 5.99 -0.62
N GLU A 41 -1.77 5.42 0.33
CA GLU A 41 -1.48 3.99 0.41
C GLU A 41 -2.63 3.26 1.12
N VAL A 42 -3.32 2.36 0.42
CA VAL A 42 -4.51 1.64 0.90
C VAL A 42 -4.47 0.16 0.55
N MET A 43 -5.28 -0.65 1.23
CA MET A 43 -5.53 -2.04 0.84
C MET A 43 -6.81 -2.12 0.03
N ASN A 44 -6.71 -2.46 -1.26
CA ASN A 44 -7.86 -2.70 -2.13
C ASN A 44 -7.80 -4.11 -2.71
N TRP A 45 -8.94 -4.81 -2.73
CA TRP A 45 -9.06 -6.19 -3.22
C TRP A 45 -8.01 -7.16 -2.64
N GLY A 46 -7.59 -6.95 -1.39
CA GLY A 46 -6.59 -7.75 -0.70
C GLY A 46 -5.15 -7.52 -1.17
N MET A 47 -4.84 -6.35 -1.74
CA MET A 47 -3.51 -5.94 -2.19
C MET A 47 -3.21 -4.49 -1.80
N ILE A 48 -1.94 -4.18 -1.56
CA ILE A 48 -1.47 -2.81 -1.37
C ILE A 48 -1.65 -2.05 -2.69
N SER A 49 -2.33 -0.91 -2.64
CA SER A 49 -2.64 -0.06 -3.78
C SER A 49 -2.38 1.40 -3.42
N TRP A 50 -2.08 2.21 -4.42
CA TRP A 50 -1.98 3.66 -4.28
C TRP A 50 -3.13 4.31 -5.04
N GLN A 51 -3.90 5.14 -4.36
CA GLN A 51 -5.02 5.86 -4.95
C GLN A 51 -4.83 7.37 -4.84
N VAL A 52 -5.38 8.12 -5.78
CA VAL A 52 -5.49 9.58 -5.66
C VAL A 52 -6.77 9.86 -4.88
N PRO A 53 -6.70 10.47 -3.68
CA PRO A 53 -7.87 10.80 -2.90
C PRO A 53 -8.65 11.91 -3.60
N LEU A 54 -9.97 11.78 -3.62
CA LEU A 54 -10.90 12.76 -4.21
C LEU A 54 -10.79 14.17 -3.61
N LYS A 55 -10.11 14.33 -2.45
CA LYS A 55 -9.81 15.65 -1.87
C LYS A 55 -8.72 16.42 -2.64
N VAL A 56 -7.87 15.71 -3.40
CA VAL A 56 -6.78 16.31 -4.20
C VAL A 56 -7.31 16.72 -5.58
N GLU A 57 -8.20 15.92 -6.17
CA GLU A 57 -8.94 16.25 -7.39
C GLU A 57 -10.21 17.03 -7.03
N THR A 58 -10.07 18.32 -6.75
CA THR A 58 -11.23 19.22 -6.65
C THR A 58 -11.72 19.48 -8.07
N ASN A 59 -12.75 18.77 -8.53
CA ASN A 59 -13.45 19.11 -9.77
C ASN A 59 -14.30 20.36 -9.52
N THR A 60 -13.69 21.54 -9.60
CA THR A 60 -14.37 22.84 -9.71
C THR A 60 -13.46 23.84 -10.42
#